data_AF-A0A2D7VLH3-F1
#
_entry.id   AF-A0A2D7VLH3-F1
#
_cell.length_a   1.000
_cell.length_b   1.000
_cell.length_c   1.000
_cell.angle_alpha   90.00
_cell.angle_beta   90.00
_cell.angle_gamma   90.00
#
_symmetry.space_group_name_H-M   'P 1'
#
loop_
_entity.id
_entity.type
_entity.pdbx_description
1 polymer ?
#
loop_
_entity_poly.entity_id
_entity_poly.type
_entity_poly.pdbx_seq_one_letter_code
_entity_poly.pdbx_strand_id
1 'polypeptide(L)'
;MIDLEISALEAEGNGKIVANPRLLTADKQEAHIEQGQERIFTTNTLGEGTVVTKKAVLGLTVTPQITPDDRVILDVFVTKDSFVSPTEENINTLQVRTQVLLDNGETIVLGGIYTQQTSESVSKVPVLGDLPVFGPLFRTKGILDNRRELLIFLTPRIINPVLTAG
;
A
#
# COMPACT_ATOMS: atom_id res chain seq x y z
N MET A 1 12.25 48.04 18.57
CA MET A 1 13.12 46.85 18.46
C MET A 1 12.50 45.97 17.39
N ILE A 2 13.30 45.51 16.43
CA ILE A 2 12.85 44.56 15.40
C ILE A 2 13.41 43.21 15.85
N ASP A 3 12.53 42.27 16.23
CA ASP A 3 12.93 40.89 16.49
C ASP A 3 12.90 40.10 15.18
N LEU A 4 13.99 39.38 14.92
CA LEU A 4 14.14 38.48 13.78
C LEU A 4 14.23 37.06 14.31
N GLU A 5 13.20 36.26 14.06
CA GLU A 5 13.15 34.85 14.43
C GLU A 5 13.22 33.99 13.16
N ILE A 6 14.23 33.12 13.08
CA ILE A 6 14.39 32.16 11.98
C ILE A 6 13.90 30.82 12.50
N SER A 7 12.78 30.33 11.96
CA SER A 7 12.29 28.99 12.22
C SER A 7 12.65 28.05 11.07
N ALA A 8 13.32 26.95 11.41
CA ALA A 8 13.62 25.84 10.50
C ALA A 8 13.25 24.54 11.23
N LEU A 9 12.35 23.76 10.65
CA LEU A 9 11.92 22.48 11.19
C LEU A 9 12.03 21.44 10.08
N GLU A 10 12.90 20.45 10.29
CA GLU A 10 13.00 19.26 9.46
C GLU A 10 12.37 18.09 10.22
N ALA A 11 11.40 17.42 9.61
CA ALA A 11 10.71 16.28 10.19
C ALA A 11 10.86 15.08 9.26
N GLU A 12 11.52 14.03 9.73
CA GLU A 12 11.67 12.76 9.02
C GLU A 12 10.82 11.68 9.70
N GLY A 13 10.02 10.96 8.91
CA GLY A 13 9.15 9.89 9.39
C GLY A 13 9.28 8.65 8.52
N ASN A 14 9.84 7.57 9.07
CA ASN A 14 10.00 6.30 8.37
C ASN A 14 9.04 5.25 8.95
N GLY A 15 8.19 4.68 8.11
CA GLY A 15 7.22 3.66 8.50
C GLY A 15 7.31 2.43 7.58
N LYS A 16 7.41 1.23 8.16
CA LYS A 16 7.42 -0.04 7.43
C LYS A 16 6.23 -0.89 7.82
N ILE A 17 5.40 -1.24 6.84
CA ILE A 17 4.24 -2.13 7.03
C ILE A 17 4.53 -3.43 6.29
N VAL A 18 4.60 -4.54 7.03
CA VAL A 18 4.77 -5.88 6.47
C VAL A 18 3.52 -6.69 6.76
N ALA A 19 2.89 -7.22 5.72
CA ALA A 19 1.76 -8.14 5.84
C ALA A 19 2.10 -9.43 5.11
N ASN A 20 2.00 -10.56 5.82
CA ASN A 20 2.42 -11.88 5.33
C ASN A 20 1.25 -12.87 5.43
N PRO A 21 0.24 -12.79 4.54
CA PRO A 21 -0.83 -13.79 4.51
C PRO A 21 -0.26 -15.15 4.11
N ARG A 22 -0.79 -16.23 4.70
CA ARG A 22 -0.42 -17.61 4.37
C ARG A 22 -1.70 -18.40 4.15
N LEU A 23 -1.74 -19.18 3.08
CA LEU A 23 -2.88 -19.99 2.71
C LEU A 23 -2.41 -21.39 2.31
N LEU A 24 -3.18 -22.39 2.70
CA LEU A 24 -2.98 -23.78 2.30
C LEU A 24 -4.18 -24.19 1.46
N THR A 25 -3.93 -24.85 0.33
CA THR A 25 -4.97 -25.38 -0.55
C THR A 25 -4.50 -26.63 -1.26
N ALA A 26 -5.44 -27.38 -1.82
CA ALA A 26 -5.16 -28.56 -2.64
C ALA A 26 -4.81 -28.18 -4.08
N ASP A 27 -4.19 -29.11 -4.82
CA ASP A 27 -3.95 -28.95 -6.26
C ASP A 27 -5.27 -28.67 -7.00
N LYS A 28 -5.27 -27.65 -7.87
CA LYS A 28 -6.41 -27.18 -8.67
C LYS A 28 -7.61 -26.67 -7.87
N GLN A 29 -7.44 -26.45 -6.57
CA GLN A 29 -8.49 -25.93 -5.71
C GLN A 29 -8.25 -24.46 -5.40
N GLU A 30 -9.20 -23.60 -5.78
CA GLU A 30 -9.20 -22.19 -5.37
C GLU A 30 -9.34 -22.10 -3.85
N ALA A 31 -8.50 -21.26 -3.25
CA ALA A 31 -8.62 -20.85 -1.86
C ALA A 31 -8.48 -19.35 -1.72
N HIS A 32 -9.10 -18.81 -0.67
CA HIS A 32 -9.17 -17.39 -0.43
C HIS A 32 -9.03 -17.07 1.07
N ILE A 33 -8.32 -15.99 1.37
CA ILE A 33 -8.18 -15.42 2.71
C ILE A 33 -8.28 -13.90 2.65
N GLU A 34 -9.04 -13.30 3.57
CA GLU A 34 -9.14 -11.86 3.73
C GLU A 34 -8.96 -11.46 5.19
N GLN A 35 -8.23 -10.38 5.41
CA GLN A 35 -8.10 -9.74 6.71
C GLN A 35 -8.31 -8.25 6.53
N GLY A 36 -9.23 -7.65 7.29
CA GLY A 36 -9.47 -6.23 7.18
C GLY A 36 -10.47 -5.70 8.17
N GLN A 37 -10.99 -4.53 7.84
CA GLN A 37 -12.00 -3.84 8.62
C GLN A 37 -13.15 -3.43 7.73
N GLU A 38 -14.35 -3.54 8.27
CA GLU A 38 -15.56 -3.08 7.64
C GLU A 38 -16.06 -1.85 8.40
N ARG A 39 -16.33 -0.76 7.69
CA ARG A 39 -16.88 0.47 8.25
C ARG A 39 -18.23 0.77 7.64
N ILE A 40 -19.14 1.22 8.49
CA ILE A 40 -20.50 1.59 8.12
C ILE A 40 -20.53 3.10 7.96
N PHE A 41 -20.97 3.57 6.81
CA PHE A 41 -21.16 4.98 6.50
C PHE A 41 -22.65 5.26 6.35
N THR A 42 -23.14 6.32 6.98
CA THR A 42 -24.54 6.76 6.87
C THR A 42 -24.58 7.94 5.92
N THR A 43 -25.17 7.77 4.74
CA THR A 43 -25.44 8.90 3.85
C THR A 43 -26.88 9.38 4.07
N ASN A 44 -27.03 10.64 4.47
CA ASN A 44 -28.33 11.30 4.59
C ASN A 44 -28.63 11.99 3.27
N THR A 45 -29.15 11.24 2.31
CA THR A 45 -29.72 11.80 1.08
C THR A 45 -31.22 11.96 1.26
N LEU A 46 -31.68 13.21 1.38
CA LEU A 46 -33.09 13.62 1.25
C LEU A 46 -34.10 12.96 2.23
N GLY A 47 -33.68 12.70 3.48
CA GLY A 47 -34.61 12.28 4.54
C GLY A 47 -34.79 10.77 4.71
N GLU A 48 -34.19 9.95 3.84
CA GLU A 48 -33.94 8.53 4.09
C GLU A 48 -32.45 8.30 4.30
N GLY A 49 -32.09 7.82 5.49
CA GLY A 49 -30.70 7.44 5.80
C GLY A 49 -30.38 6.11 5.13
N THR A 50 -29.57 6.13 4.07
CA THR A 50 -29.05 4.88 3.49
C THR A 50 -27.73 4.52 4.18
N VAL A 51 -27.68 3.30 4.70
CA VAL A 51 -26.49 2.75 5.35
C VAL A 51 -25.65 2.06 4.28
N VAL A 52 -24.47 2.62 3.97
CA VAL A 52 -23.52 2.05 3.01
C VAL A 52 -22.33 1.49 3.77
N THR A 53 -22.12 0.19 3.64
CA THR A 53 -20.98 -0.47 4.26
C THR A 53 -19.82 -0.60 3.28
N LYS A 54 -18.61 -0.26 3.74
CA LYS A 54 -17.38 -0.32 2.96
C LYS A 54 -16.34 -1.18 3.67
N LYS A 55 -15.69 -2.05 2.92
CA LYS A 55 -14.63 -2.93 3.40
C LYS A 55 -13.28 -2.44 2.93
N ALA A 56 -12.30 -2.46 3.82
CA ALA A 56 -10.89 -2.34 3.48
C ALA A 56 -10.18 -3.61 3.95
N VAL A 57 -9.86 -4.49 3.01
CA VAL A 57 -9.28 -5.81 3.25
C VAL A 57 -7.95 -5.98 2.53
N LEU A 58 -7.05 -6.72 3.18
CA LEU A 58 -5.95 -7.42 2.54
C LEU A 58 -6.46 -8.82 2.18
N GLY A 59 -6.64 -9.08 0.89
CA GLY A 59 -7.11 -10.35 0.37
C GLY A 59 -6.05 -11.06 -0.47
N LEU A 60 -6.05 -12.39 -0.39
CA LEU A 60 -5.29 -13.27 -1.27
C LEU A 60 -6.23 -14.39 -1.74
N THR A 61 -6.47 -14.45 -3.04
CA THR A 61 -7.07 -15.60 -3.72
C THR A 61 -6.00 -16.28 -4.54
N VAL A 62 -5.91 -17.60 -4.45
CA VAL A 62 -4.96 -18.36 -5.22
C VAL A 62 -5.53 -19.70 -5.66
N THR A 63 -5.21 -20.07 -6.89
CA THR A 63 -5.49 -21.39 -7.45
C THR A 63 -4.17 -21.99 -7.93
N PRO A 64 -3.63 -23.02 -7.25
CA PRO A 64 -2.41 -23.66 -7.67
C PRO A 64 -2.66 -24.79 -8.65
N GLN A 65 -1.70 -25.04 -9.52
CA GLN A 65 -1.61 -26.23 -10.35
C GLN A 65 -0.17 -26.74 -10.34
N ILE A 66 0.00 -27.97 -9.87
CA ILE A 66 1.30 -28.66 -9.85
C ILE A 66 1.53 -29.30 -11.22
N THR A 67 2.69 -29.02 -11.80
CA THR A 67 3.16 -29.64 -13.05
C THR A 67 3.93 -30.92 -12.77
N PRO A 68 4.08 -31.83 -13.76
CA PRO A 68 4.87 -33.06 -13.58
C PRO A 68 6.35 -32.84 -13.24
N ASP A 69 6.90 -31.66 -13.55
CA ASP A 69 8.29 -31.28 -13.31
C ASP A 69 8.49 -30.59 -11.94
N ASP A 70 7.58 -30.80 -10.98
CA ASP A 70 7.57 -30.17 -9.64
C ASP A 70 7.48 -28.63 -9.61
N ARG A 71 7.12 -28.02 -10.74
CA ARG A 71 6.82 -26.57 -10.80
C ARG A 71 5.37 -26.28 -10.43
N VAL A 72 5.15 -25.08 -9.93
CA VAL A 72 3.81 -24.61 -9.53
C VAL A 72 3.38 -23.48 -10.45
N ILE A 73 2.29 -23.69 -11.17
CA ILE A 73 1.53 -22.62 -11.81
C ILE A 73 0.60 -22.05 -10.74
N LEU A 74 0.62 -20.74 -10.55
CA LEU A 74 -0.26 -20.05 -9.61
C LEU A 74 -1.04 -18.97 -10.34
N ASP A 75 -2.36 -19.09 -10.29
CA ASP A 75 -3.26 -17.96 -10.55
C ASP A 75 -3.45 -17.20 -9.24
N VAL A 76 -2.98 -15.96 -9.19
CA VAL A 76 -2.91 -15.16 -7.96
C VAL A 76 -3.69 -13.88 -8.14
N PHE A 77 -4.57 -13.60 -7.17
CA PHE A 77 -5.26 -12.34 -7.04
C PHE A 77 -5.01 -11.78 -5.63
N VAL A 78 -4.25 -10.69 -5.55
CA VAL A 78 -3.96 -9.98 -4.31
C VAL A 78 -4.74 -8.68 -4.30
N THR A 79 -5.43 -8.41 -3.19
CA THR A 79 -6.09 -7.12 -2.94
C THR A 79 -5.53 -6.50 -1.67
N LYS A 80 -5.31 -5.19 -1.67
CA LYS A 80 -4.90 -4.43 -0.49
C LYS A 80 -5.63 -3.11 -0.48
N ASP A 81 -6.64 -3.06 0.35
CA ASP A 81 -7.44 -1.87 0.55
C ASP A 81 -7.11 -1.21 1.89
N SER A 82 -7.18 0.12 1.93
CA SER A 82 -6.96 0.89 3.15
C SER A 82 -7.81 2.16 3.16
N PHE A 83 -8.30 2.55 4.33
CA PHE A 83 -9.01 3.82 4.48
C PHE A 83 -8.02 5.00 4.45
N VAL A 84 -8.35 6.05 3.71
CA VAL A 84 -7.51 7.27 3.60
C VAL A 84 -7.50 8.04 4.93
N SER A 85 -8.63 8.08 5.62
CA SER A 85 -8.82 8.83 6.86
C SER A 85 -9.86 8.15 7.77
N PRO A 86 -9.89 8.45 9.09
CA PRO A 86 -10.98 8.05 9.97
C PRO A 86 -12.34 8.66 9.57
N THR A 87 -12.34 9.82 8.91
CA THR A 87 -13.56 10.61 8.64
C THR A 87 -13.96 10.65 7.16
N GLU A 88 -13.07 10.27 6.25
CA GLU A 88 -13.37 10.24 4.81
C GLU A 88 -13.83 8.85 4.37
N GLU A 89 -14.75 8.82 3.41
CA GLU A 89 -15.27 7.58 2.81
C GLU A 89 -14.36 7.01 1.72
N ASN A 90 -13.23 7.67 1.45
CA ASN A 90 -12.28 7.27 0.42
C ASN A 90 -11.49 6.03 0.84
N ILE A 91 -11.41 5.06 -0.09
CA ILE A 91 -10.64 3.83 0.07
C ILE A 91 -9.55 3.83 -0.98
N ASN A 92 -8.31 3.69 -0.54
CA ASN A 92 -7.22 3.35 -1.44
C ASN A 92 -7.31 1.87 -1.73
N THR A 93 -7.45 1.51 -3.00
CA THR A 93 -7.48 0.11 -3.44
C THR A 93 -6.23 -0.23 -4.21
N LEU A 94 -5.76 -1.45 -4.04
CA LEU A 94 -4.64 -1.98 -4.79
C LEU A 94 -4.92 -3.43 -5.14
N GLN A 95 -4.83 -3.76 -6.41
CA GLN A 95 -5.16 -5.09 -6.90
C GLN A 95 -4.11 -5.57 -7.89
N VAL A 96 -3.68 -6.81 -7.74
CA VAL A 96 -2.78 -7.48 -8.67
C VAL A 96 -3.39 -8.81 -9.05
N ARG A 97 -3.60 -9.03 -10.35
CA ARG A 97 -4.04 -10.29 -10.92
C ARG A 97 -2.98 -10.76 -11.90
N THR A 98 -2.38 -11.90 -11.64
CA THR A 98 -1.35 -12.47 -12.52
C THR A 98 -1.34 -13.98 -12.45
N GLN A 99 -0.85 -14.60 -13.51
CA GLN A 99 -0.52 -16.02 -13.54
C GLN A 99 1.00 -16.13 -13.61
N VAL A 100 1.60 -16.97 -12.78
CA VAL A 100 3.05 -17.17 -12.73
C VAL A 100 3.39 -18.66 -12.67
N LEU A 101 4.48 -19.05 -13.31
CA LEU A 101 5.09 -20.37 -13.21
C LEU A 101 6.43 -20.20 -12.48
N LEU A 102 6.63 -20.98 -11.42
CA LEU A 102 7.82 -20.91 -10.59
C LEU A 102 8.12 -22.24 -9.92
N ASP A 103 9.36 -22.41 -9.48
CA ASP A 103 9.81 -23.63 -8.84
C ASP A 103 9.31 -23.69 -7.37
N ASN A 104 9.18 -24.90 -6.82
CA ASN A 104 8.78 -25.10 -5.43
C ASN A 104 9.77 -24.42 -4.46
N GLY A 105 9.29 -23.52 -3.61
CA GLY A 105 10.11 -22.76 -2.66
C GLY A 105 10.79 -21.52 -3.23
N GLU A 106 10.63 -21.23 -4.52
CA GLU A 106 11.19 -20.03 -5.15
C GLU A 106 10.38 -18.78 -4.78
N THR A 107 11.06 -17.67 -4.46
CA THR A 107 10.40 -16.39 -4.20
C THR A 107 10.43 -15.52 -5.46
N ILE A 108 9.26 -15.12 -5.95
CA ILE A 108 9.12 -14.18 -7.08
C ILE A 108 8.51 -12.86 -6.61
N VAL A 109 8.92 -11.77 -7.27
CA VAL A 109 8.27 -10.47 -7.18
C VAL A 109 7.14 -10.42 -8.20
N LEU A 110 5.89 -10.42 -7.74
CA LEU A 110 4.72 -10.34 -8.63
C LEU A 110 4.57 -8.93 -9.24
N GLY A 111 5.04 -7.92 -8.52
CA GLY A 111 4.98 -6.54 -8.95
C GLY A 111 5.16 -5.57 -7.79
N GLY A 112 5.04 -4.28 -8.11
CA GLY A 112 5.16 -3.21 -7.14
C GLY A 112 4.69 -1.88 -7.69
N ILE A 113 4.49 -0.92 -6.78
CA ILE A 113 4.20 0.46 -7.12
C ILE A 113 5.23 1.35 -6.43
N TYR A 114 5.88 2.19 -7.22
CA TYR A 114 6.74 3.25 -6.73
C TYR A 114 6.03 4.58 -6.97
N THR A 115 5.82 5.35 -5.91
CA THR A 115 5.26 6.70 -6.01
C THR A 115 6.18 7.70 -5.31
N GLN A 116 6.54 8.75 -6.02
CA GLN A 116 7.24 9.90 -5.48
C GLN A 116 6.41 11.16 -5.73
N GLN A 117 6.14 11.91 -4.67
CA GLN A 117 5.44 13.19 -4.73
C GLN A 117 6.31 14.25 -4.09
N THR A 118 6.83 15.16 -4.93
CA THR A 118 7.59 16.33 -4.46
C THR A 118 6.72 17.56 -4.60
N SER A 119 6.54 18.30 -3.50
CA SER A 119 5.83 19.57 -3.46
C SER A 119 6.75 20.65 -2.92
N GLU A 120 6.94 21.71 -3.71
CA GLU A 120 7.68 22.89 -3.30
C GLU A 120 6.70 24.05 -3.10
N SER A 121 6.71 24.65 -1.91
CA SER A 121 5.97 25.86 -1.59
C SER A 121 6.93 26.98 -1.24
N VAL A 122 6.74 28.14 -1.86
CA VAL A 122 7.54 29.34 -1.57
C VAL A 122 6.60 30.46 -1.20
N SER A 123 6.61 30.85 0.07
CA SER A 123 5.95 32.07 0.53
C SER A 123 6.99 33.18 0.59
N LYS A 124 6.76 34.31 -0.07
CA LYS A 124 7.74 35.41 -0.12
C LYS A 124 7.05 36.76 0.03
N VAL A 125 7.75 37.72 0.62
CA VAL A 125 7.32 39.11 0.63
C VAL A 125 7.48 39.69 -0.79
N PRO A 126 6.43 40.29 -1.39
CA PRO A 126 6.54 40.93 -2.70
C PRO A 126 7.68 41.97 -2.73
N VAL A 127 8.41 42.05 -3.85
CA VAL A 127 9.59 42.93 -4.05
C VAL A 127 10.84 42.53 -3.25
N LEU A 128 10.74 42.35 -1.93
CA LEU A 128 11.90 42.05 -1.07
C LEU A 128 12.40 40.60 -1.20
N GLY A 129 11.50 39.64 -1.44
CA GLY A 129 11.82 38.22 -1.60
C GLY A 129 12.56 37.87 -2.90
N ASP A 130 12.59 38.80 -3.86
CA ASP A 130 13.24 38.62 -5.17
C ASP A 130 14.65 39.25 -5.25
N LEU A 131 15.13 39.87 -4.17
CA LEU A 131 16.46 40.44 -4.12
C LEU A 131 17.54 39.32 -4.12
N PRO A 132 18.58 39.41 -4.96
CA PRO A 132 19.55 38.32 -5.16
C PRO A 132 20.40 38.02 -3.91
N VAL A 133 20.62 39.00 -3.03
CA VAL A 133 21.48 38.86 -1.83
C VAL A 133 20.65 38.72 -0.55
N PHE A 134 19.52 39.41 -0.46
CA PHE A 134 18.70 39.47 0.76
C PHE A 134 17.37 38.74 0.67
N GLY A 135 16.93 38.34 -0.54
CA GLY A 135 15.65 37.66 -0.78
C GLY A 135 15.44 36.38 0.03
N PRO A 136 16.46 35.55 0.33
CA PRO A 136 16.32 34.38 1.21
C PRO A 136 15.84 34.70 2.63
N LEU A 137 16.10 35.91 3.16
CA LEU A 137 15.63 36.33 4.49
C LEU A 137 14.15 36.75 4.50
N PHE A 138 13.58 37.01 3.31
CA PHE A 138 12.20 37.47 3.13
C PHE A 138 11.32 36.43 2.42
N ARG A 139 11.77 35.17 2.38
CA ARG A 139 11.00 34.04 1.85
C ARG A 139 11.12 32.82 2.75
N THR A 140 10.03 32.09 2.87
CA THR A 140 9.96 30.78 3.50
C THR A 140 9.78 29.74 2.41
N LYS A 141 10.67 28.74 2.39
CA LYS A 141 10.60 27.60 1.46
C LYS A 141 10.17 26.35 2.24
N GLY A 142 9.06 25.74 1.84
CA GLY A 142 8.66 24.41 2.27
C GLY A 142 8.93 23.41 1.14
N ILE A 143 9.64 22.33 1.46
CA ILE A 143 9.80 21.19 0.55
C ILE A 143 9.18 19.98 1.23
N LEU A 144 8.24 19.34 0.55
CA LEU A 144 7.64 18.09 1.00
C LEU A 144 7.95 17.02 -0.04
N ASP A 145 8.75 16.01 0.32
CA ASP A 145 9.06 14.86 -0.53
C ASP A 145 8.46 13.59 0.10
N ASN A 146 7.44 13.03 -0.54
CA ASN A 146 6.75 11.84 -0.08
C ASN A 146 7.08 10.67 -1.01
N ARG A 147 7.74 9.65 -0.47
CA ARG A 147 8.13 8.43 -1.20
C ARG A 147 7.40 7.24 -0.62
N ARG A 148 6.78 6.44 -1.48
CA ARG A 148 6.12 5.20 -1.10
C ARG A 148 6.47 4.11 -2.10
N GLU A 149 6.94 2.99 -1.55
CA GLU A 149 7.29 1.80 -2.30
C GLU A 149 6.43 0.64 -1.81
N LEU A 150 5.86 -0.09 -2.75
CA LEU A 150 5.18 -1.34 -2.47
C LEU A 150 5.78 -2.43 -3.35
N LEU A 151 6.12 -3.56 -2.75
CA LEU A 151 6.54 -4.78 -3.43
C LEU A 151 5.68 -5.93 -2.94
N ILE A 152 5.29 -6.80 -3.86
CA ILE A 152 4.52 -8.01 -3.56
C ILE A 152 5.39 -9.22 -3.88
N PHE A 153 5.68 -9.99 -2.84
CA PHE A 153 6.45 -11.22 -2.92
C PHE A 153 5.52 -12.41 -2.77
N LEU A 154 5.80 -13.48 -3.50
CA LEU A 154 5.11 -14.75 -3.36
C LEU A 154 6.12 -15.89 -3.33
N THR A 155 5.84 -16.90 -2.51
CA THR A 155 6.67 -18.11 -2.41
C THR A 155 5.75 -19.32 -2.28
N PRO A 156 5.69 -20.22 -3.27
CA PRO A 156 4.90 -21.43 -3.21
C PRO A 156 5.65 -22.46 -2.38
N ARG A 157 4.90 -23.32 -1.70
CA ARG A 157 5.47 -24.49 -1.04
C ARG A 157 4.54 -25.67 -1.24
N ILE A 158 5.01 -26.67 -1.99
CA ILE A 158 4.34 -27.96 -2.13
C ILE A 158 4.54 -28.73 -0.81
N ILE A 159 3.43 -29.14 -0.19
CA ILE A 159 3.45 -29.98 1.00
C ILE A 159 3.05 -31.38 0.56
N ASN A 160 4.03 -32.28 0.51
CA ASN A 160 3.75 -33.70 0.34
C ASN A 160 3.43 -34.29 1.72
N PRO A 161 2.27 -34.94 1.91
CA PRO A 161 2.01 -35.69 3.13
C PRO A 161 2.85 -36.98 3.10
N VAL A 162 4.15 -36.86 3.34
CA VAL A 162 5.02 -38.01 3.64
C VAL A 162 5.02 -38.14 5.15
N LEU A 163 4.25 -39.12 5.62
CA LEU A 163 4.43 -39.90 6.85
C LEU A 163 5.42 -39.31 7.87
N THR A 164 4.92 -38.53 8.82
CA THR A 164 5.50 -38.56 10.17
C THR A 164 5.14 -39.91 10.78
N ALA A 165 5.90 -40.95 10.41
CA ALA A 165 5.89 -42.23 11.09
C ALA A 165 7.07 -42.26 12.05
N GLY A 166 6.79 -42.29 13.36
CA GLY A 166 7.77 -42.43 14.44
C GLY A 166 7.60 -41.42 15.54
#